data_AF-A0A163EI40-F1
#
_entry.id   AF-A0A163EI40-F1
#
_cell.length_a   1.000
_cell.length_b   1.000
_cell.length_c   1.000
_cell.angle_alpha   90.00
_cell.angle_beta   90.00
_cell.angle_gamma   90.00
#
_symmetry.space_group_name_H-M   'P 1'
#
loop_
_entity.id
_entity.type
_entity.pdbx_description
1 polymer ?
#
loop_
_entity_poly.entity_id
_entity_poly.type
_entity_poly.pdbx_seq_one_letter_code
_entity_poly.pdbx_strand_id
1 'polypeptide(L)'
;MSAYSYKRCTNRHSIGVSCCIIKMALKHVSLVKLNCRLVGNEVYKILSLRRTQDVHCIVLLMLPVSSAAPSDIEVFPDSRFTETQFIIFQVVKTILFCYVTHIMTVRPDGSATFLFAVYKRLCSFAWPTSGVHEAFGSVIKVYRSNSILGINHLSTHTITKAAEVPGYFSTYQHSPPTAADLTERSLSNPTMRKFYSQNRWSDVLEESISPYYNGEHDNVSHLARILETMGPTKARKVKHCILNGNLYIGFNRLNELDGQPVHRPRTENMRVAGSGSVCIYQVPVHPTLVRYLPHSMIDELQQAYFIEETCYTQIFMCFIQMAFTVYECVIDSGDRWFKIVLIVFMVMSFFQTLSAIILPTQVAAYSIHCLTEGERIDPLEYQSPNNAQSSSSGFLGCMPTILRKSFEERDTIAYDVLQKSAMDSGTISVVLGDHINNGISITSQPAGWWEAVVIVASTLTPFMIGFWAGYGINTLTEWLVVAWIGFSGFFTIIRVFLFDPNFMSNALVCFLFVILFVFPGLALVLASTITGYKLFIL
;
A
#
# COMPACT_ATOMS: atom_id res chain seq x y z
N MET A 1 -37.03 37.32 36.98
CA MET A 1 -37.52 38.53 36.27
C MET A 1 -36.32 39.39 35.87
N SER A 2 -35.80 39.20 34.65
CA SER A 2 -35.14 40.23 33.85
C SER A 2 -34.92 39.65 32.46
N ALA A 3 -35.39 40.38 31.46
CA ALA A 3 -35.40 40.00 30.06
C ALA A 3 -34.09 40.43 29.39
N TYR A 4 -33.56 39.62 28.47
CA TYR A 4 -32.63 40.09 27.46
C TYR A 4 -33.14 39.77 26.06
N SER A 5 -33.15 40.85 25.28
CA SER A 5 -33.79 41.08 23.99
C SER A 5 -32.93 40.54 22.84
N TYR A 6 -33.53 39.77 21.93
CA TYR A 6 -32.89 39.35 20.69
C TYR A 6 -33.38 40.23 19.53
N LYS A 7 -32.49 41.08 19.04
CA LYS A 7 -32.76 42.04 17.95
C LYS A 7 -32.62 41.31 16.60
N ARG A 8 -33.73 41.15 15.89
CA ARG A 8 -33.79 40.66 14.50
C ARG A 8 -33.41 41.80 13.55
N CYS A 9 -32.33 41.64 12.80
CA CYS A 9 -32.07 42.43 11.60
C CYS A 9 -32.51 41.62 10.36
N THR A 10 -33.58 42.11 9.72
CA THR A 10 -34.01 41.73 8.39
C THR A 10 -33.23 42.53 7.36
N ASN A 11 -32.49 41.85 6.48
CA ASN A 11 -32.22 42.37 5.15
C ASN A 11 -32.17 41.20 4.16
N ARG A 12 -33.27 41.02 3.44
CA ARG A 12 -33.34 40.24 2.20
C ARG A 12 -33.16 41.23 1.07
N HIS A 13 -32.15 41.04 0.22
CA HIS A 13 -32.31 41.11 -1.23
C HIS A 13 -31.10 40.43 -1.90
N SER A 14 -31.39 39.64 -2.95
CA SER A 14 -30.44 38.97 -3.86
C SER A 14 -29.76 37.66 -3.41
N ILE A 15 -30.55 36.59 -3.16
CA ILE A 15 -30.08 35.20 -3.31
C ILE A 15 -31.22 34.35 -3.90
N GLY A 16 -31.63 34.68 -5.14
CA GLY A 16 -32.71 33.96 -5.84
C GLY A 16 -32.24 32.76 -6.66
N VAL A 17 -30.98 32.74 -7.09
CA VAL A 17 -30.48 31.73 -8.05
C VAL A 17 -29.46 30.76 -7.42
N SER A 18 -28.61 31.23 -6.50
CA SER A 18 -27.64 30.35 -5.80
C SER A 18 -28.28 29.33 -4.86
N CYS A 19 -29.43 29.63 -4.25
CA CYS A 19 -30.09 28.72 -3.31
C CYS A 19 -30.78 27.54 -4.02
N CYS A 20 -31.19 27.71 -5.29
CA CYS A 20 -31.71 26.61 -6.11
C CYS A 20 -30.60 25.66 -6.58
N ILE A 21 -29.44 26.20 -6.96
CA ILE A 21 -28.27 25.38 -7.34
C ILE A 21 -27.73 24.61 -6.13
N ILE A 22 -27.66 25.24 -4.95
CA ILE A 22 -27.22 24.57 -3.71
C ILE A 22 -28.27 23.54 -3.23
N LYS A 23 -29.57 23.80 -3.36
CA LYS A 23 -30.61 22.79 -3.06
C LYS A 23 -30.63 21.64 -4.07
N MET A 24 -30.38 21.90 -5.35
CA MET A 24 -30.24 20.83 -6.36
C MET A 24 -28.96 20.02 -6.14
N ALA A 25 -27.84 20.66 -5.82
CA ALA A 25 -26.59 19.98 -5.48
C ALA A 25 -26.73 19.16 -4.18
N LEU A 26 -27.38 19.66 -3.13
CA LEU A 26 -27.63 18.92 -1.89
C LEU A 26 -28.65 17.79 -2.08
N LYS A 27 -29.65 17.96 -2.95
CA LYS A 27 -30.61 16.89 -3.30
C LYS A 27 -29.94 15.81 -4.15
N HIS A 28 -29.03 16.17 -5.05
CA HIS A 28 -28.17 15.22 -5.78
C HIS A 28 -27.17 14.54 -4.87
N VAL A 29 -26.52 15.24 -3.93
CA VAL A 29 -25.60 14.63 -2.95
C VAL A 29 -26.34 13.68 -2.01
N SER A 30 -27.60 13.97 -1.64
CA SER A 30 -28.44 13.07 -0.85
C SER A 30 -28.90 11.84 -1.65
N LEU A 31 -29.30 12.01 -2.92
CA LEU A 31 -29.61 10.89 -3.82
C LEU A 31 -28.37 10.04 -4.14
N VAL A 32 -27.20 10.65 -4.29
CA VAL A 32 -25.91 9.97 -4.44
C VAL A 32 -25.54 9.26 -3.14
N LYS A 33 -25.79 9.83 -1.96
CA LYS A 33 -25.58 9.12 -0.67
C LYS A 33 -26.48 7.90 -0.51
N LEU A 34 -27.73 7.98 -0.98
CA LEU A 34 -28.70 6.89 -0.92
C LEU A 34 -28.39 5.80 -1.97
N ASN A 35 -28.06 6.19 -3.21
CA ASN A 35 -27.62 5.27 -4.26
C ASN A 35 -26.23 4.69 -3.98
N CYS A 36 -25.29 5.42 -3.37
CA CYS A 36 -24.01 4.87 -2.94
C CYS A 36 -24.15 3.90 -1.77
N ARG A 37 -25.22 3.96 -0.95
CA ARG A 37 -25.52 2.93 0.05
C ARG A 37 -26.10 1.66 -0.58
N LEU A 38 -26.99 1.79 -1.57
CA LEU A 38 -27.63 0.66 -2.25
C LEU A 38 -26.71 -0.02 -3.27
N VAL A 39 -26.08 0.77 -4.15
CA VAL A 39 -25.01 0.31 -5.05
C VAL A 39 -23.79 -0.11 -4.25
N GLY A 40 -23.48 0.60 -3.15
CA GLY A 40 -22.46 0.19 -2.20
C GLY A 40 -22.70 -1.22 -1.70
N ASN A 41 -23.87 -1.55 -1.14
CA ASN A 41 -24.11 -2.88 -0.59
C ASN A 41 -24.14 -4.01 -1.64
N GLU A 42 -24.64 -3.78 -2.85
CA GLU A 42 -24.68 -4.81 -3.91
C GLU A 42 -23.33 -4.94 -4.66
N VAL A 43 -22.64 -3.84 -4.94
CA VAL A 43 -21.25 -3.88 -5.45
C VAL A 43 -20.30 -4.40 -4.38
N TYR A 44 -20.54 -4.15 -3.09
CA TYR A 44 -19.80 -4.76 -1.98
C TYR A 44 -20.10 -6.25 -1.87
N LYS A 45 -21.30 -6.73 -2.17
CA LYS A 45 -21.58 -8.18 -2.29
C LYS A 45 -20.87 -8.82 -3.48
N ILE A 46 -20.89 -8.15 -4.65
CA ILE A 46 -20.25 -8.64 -5.88
C ILE A 46 -18.73 -8.56 -5.80
N LEU A 47 -18.16 -7.53 -5.15
CA LEU A 47 -16.71 -7.39 -4.98
C LEU A 47 -16.18 -7.98 -3.67
N SER A 48 -17.04 -8.26 -2.68
CA SER A 48 -16.73 -9.17 -1.57
C SER A 48 -17.03 -10.62 -1.93
N LEU A 49 -16.89 -11.01 -3.21
CA LEU A 49 -16.71 -12.41 -3.62
C LEU A 49 -15.54 -12.97 -2.81
N ARG A 50 -15.91 -13.59 -1.68
CA ARG A 50 -15.04 -13.79 -0.51
C ARG A 50 -14.18 -15.05 -0.65
N ARG A 51 -14.11 -15.63 -1.84
CA ARG A 51 -13.30 -16.79 -2.14
C ARG A 51 -12.74 -16.71 -3.54
N THR A 52 -11.45 -16.99 -3.63
CA THR A 52 -10.78 -17.45 -4.85
C THR A 52 -11.58 -18.54 -5.58
N GLN A 53 -12.35 -19.37 -4.86
CA GLN A 53 -13.20 -20.43 -5.42
C GLN A 53 -14.18 -19.95 -6.50
N ASP A 54 -14.81 -18.78 -6.36
CA ASP A 54 -15.82 -18.34 -7.33
C ASP A 54 -15.18 -17.85 -8.65
N VAL A 55 -14.00 -17.23 -8.56
CA VAL A 55 -13.20 -16.85 -9.74
C VAL A 55 -12.66 -18.11 -10.43
N HIS A 56 -12.24 -19.13 -9.67
CA HIS A 56 -11.83 -20.41 -10.24
C HIS A 56 -13.01 -21.08 -10.95
N CYS A 57 -14.24 -20.99 -10.43
CA CYS A 57 -15.43 -21.50 -11.10
C CYS A 57 -15.73 -20.77 -12.41
N ILE A 58 -15.60 -19.44 -12.46
CA ILE A 58 -15.80 -18.67 -13.71
C ILE A 58 -14.69 -18.99 -14.72
N VAL A 59 -13.43 -19.08 -14.28
CA VAL A 59 -12.30 -19.48 -15.14
C VAL A 59 -12.46 -20.93 -15.60
N LEU A 60 -12.92 -21.86 -14.77
CA LEU A 60 -13.19 -23.26 -15.13
C LEU A 60 -14.40 -23.42 -16.05
N LEU A 61 -15.42 -22.57 -15.92
CA LEU A 61 -16.57 -22.53 -16.83
C LEU A 61 -16.22 -21.92 -18.19
N MET A 62 -15.16 -21.12 -18.26
CA MET A 62 -14.67 -20.46 -19.48
C MET A 62 -13.44 -21.16 -20.09
N LEU A 63 -12.76 -22.03 -19.33
CA LEU A 63 -11.82 -23.00 -19.89
C LEU A 63 -12.64 -23.83 -20.88
N PRO A 64 -12.28 -23.85 -22.17
CA PRO A 64 -13.15 -24.39 -23.18
C PRO A 64 -13.48 -25.83 -22.81
N VAL A 65 -14.77 -26.09 -22.64
CA VAL A 65 -15.28 -27.43 -22.88
C VAL A 65 -14.94 -27.69 -24.35
N SER A 66 -13.82 -28.37 -24.57
CA SER A 66 -13.32 -28.87 -25.86
C SER A 66 -12.57 -27.86 -26.77
N SER A 67 -11.33 -27.49 -26.42
CA SER A 67 -10.34 -26.88 -27.34
C SER A 67 -9.86 -27.81 -28.49
N ALA A 68 -10.64 -28.80 -28.90
CA ALA A 68 -10.34 -29.69 -30.02
C ALA A 68 -11.01 -29.25 -31.33
N ALA A 69 -11.90 -28.26 -31.30
CA ALA A 69 -12.55 -27.74 -32.49
C ALA A 69 -11.83 -26.46 -32.97
N PRO A 70 -11.31 -26.42 -34.22
CA PRO A 70 -10.69 -25.22 -34.77
C PRO A 70 -11.71 -24.08 -34.80
N SER A 71 -11.30 -22.90 -34.34
CA SER A 71 -12.12 -21.69 -34.28
C SER A 71 -12.23 -20.95 -35.62
N ASP A 72 -11.71 -21.53 -36.69
CA ASP A 72 -11.85 -20.97 -38.03
C ASP A 72 -13.34 -20.98 -38.40
N ILE A 73 -13.92 -19.78 -38.48
CA ILE A 73 -15.32 -19.55 -38.86
C ILE A 73 -15.67 -20.27 -40.16
N GLU A 74 -14.70 -20.45 -41.04
CA GLU A 74 -14.84 -21.17 -42.31
C GLU A 74 -15.18 -22.66 -42.13
N VAL A 75 -14.86 -23.27 -40.98
CA VAL A 75 -15.10 -24.69 -40.70
C VAL A 75 -16.50 -24.93 -40.11
N PHE A 76 -17.21 -23.87 -39.71
CA PHE A 76 -18.61 -23.95 -39.26
C PHE A 76 -19.55 -23.14 -40.17
N PRO A 77 -19.80 -23.60 -41.41
CA PRO A 77 -20.75 -22.96 -42.32
C PRO A 77 -22.19 -22.90 -41.77
N ASP A 78 -22.52 -23.70 -40.74
CA ASP A 78 -23.81 -23.70 -40.05
C ASP A 78 -23.79 -22.97 -38.69
N SER A 79 -22.73 -22.22 -38.38
CA SER A 79 -22.65 -21.52 -37.09
C SER A 79 -23.74 -20.44 -37.00
N ARG A 80 -24.67 -20.64 -36.06
CA ARG A 80 -25.78 -19.70 -35.77
C ARG A 80 -25.33 -18.35 -35.20
N PHE A 81 -24.03 -18.11 -35.11
CA PHE A 81 -23.48 -16.90 -34.51
C PHE A 81 -23.27 -15.84 -35.56
N THR A 82 -23.79 -14.64 -35.30
CA THR A 82 -23.46 -13.49 -36.14
C THR A 82 -22.01 -13.07 -35.91
N GLU A 83 -21.37 -12.50 -36.92
CA GLU A 83 -20.00 -11.96 -36.83
C GLU A 83 -19.85 -11.01 -35.61
N THR A 84 -20.87 -10.18 -35.36
CA THR A 84 -20.91 -9.32 -34.17
C THR A 84 -20.88 -10.11 -32.85
N GLN A 85 -21.58 -11.24 -32.76
CA GLN A 85 -21.55 -12.09 -31.56
C GLN A 85 -20.16 -12.70 -31.35
N PHE A 86 -19.48 -13.08 -32.42
CA PHE A 86 -18.10 -13.57 -32.36
C PHE A 86 -17.14 -12.48 -31.86
N ILE A 87 -17.24 -11.24 -32.38
CA ILE A 87 -16.43 -10.11 -31.90
C ILE A 87 -16.66 -9.85 -30.42
N ILE A 88 -17.94 -9.82 -30.00
CA ILE A 88 -18.29 -9.61 -28.59
C ILE A 88 -17.67 -10.71 -27.73
N PHE A 89 -17.74 -11.97 -28.17
CA PHE A 89 -17.13 -13.10 -27.47
C PHE A 89 -15.62 -12.93 -27.33
N GLN A 90 -14.91 -12.56 -28.41
CA GLN A 90 -13.46 -12.33 -28.37
C GLN A 90 -13.07 -11.19 -27.43
N VAL A 91 -13.80 -10.08 -27.46
CA VAL A 91 -13.59 -8.95 -26.55
C VAL A 91 -13.81 -9.37 -25.09
N VAL A 92 -14.91 -10.08 -24.80
CA VAL A 92 -15.20 -10.56 -23.44
C VAL A 92 -14.14 -11.55 -22.97
N LYS A 93 -13.72 -12.49 -23.82
CA LYS A 93 -12.63 -13.44 -23.55
C LYS A 93 -11.36 -12.70 -23.15
N THR A 94 -10.94 -11.70 -23.94
CA THR A 94 -9.76 -10.88 -23.64
C THR A 94 -9.89 -10.11 -22.33
N ILE A 95 -11.04 -9.48 -22.07
CA ILE A 95 -11.28 -8.77 -20.81
C ILE A 95 -11.13 -9.74 -19.62
N LEU A 96 -11.71 -10.94 -19.70
CA LEU A 96 -11.63 -11.91 -18.61
C LEU A 96 -10.23 -12.48 -18.43
N PHE A 97 -9.61 -13.00 -19.48
CA PHE A 97 -8.36 -13.75 -19.39
C PHE A 97 -7.10 -12.90 -19.36
N CYS A 98 -7.16 -11.64 -19.82
CA CYS A 98 -6.04 -10.71 -19.74
C CYS A 98 -6.24 -9.65 -18.65
N TYR A 99 -7.38 -8.96 -18.64
CA TYR A 99 -7.55 -7.77 -17.79
C TYR A 99 -7.94 -8.12 -16.36
N VAL A 100 -8.92 -9.01 -16.19
CA VAL A 100 -9.32 -9.44 -14.85
C VAL A 100 -8.21 -10.25 -14.19
N THR A 101 -7.54 -11.15 -14.93
CA THR A 101 -6.36 -11.88 -14.41
C THR A 101 -5.25 -10.91 -14.00
N HIS A 102 -4.94 -9.90 -14.82
CA HIS A 102 -3.98 -8.85 -14.46
C HIS A 102 -4.35 -8.15 -13.15
N ILE A 103 -5.60 -7.67 -13.03
CA ILE A 103 -6.10 -7.03 -11.80
C ILE A 103 -5.92 -7.94 -10.57
N MET A 104 -6.05 -9.26 -10.73
CA MET A 104 -5.83 -10.24 -9.66
C MET A 104 -4.35 -10.46 -9.34
N THR A 105 -3.44 -10.26 -10.30
CA THR A 105 -2.00 -10.25 -10.03
C THR A 105 -1.53 -8.98 -9.31
N VAL A 106 -2.27 -7.88 -9.44
CA VAL A 106 -1.94 -6.63 -8.74
C VAL A 106 -2.06 -6.83 -7.24
N ARG A 107 -0.96 -6.55 -6.57
CA ARG A 107 -0.76 -6.77 -5.15
C ARG A 107 -1.85 -6.10 -4.29
N PRO A 108 -2.66 -6.87 -3.53
CA PRO A 108 -3.58 -6.30 -2.56
C PRO A 108 -2.80 -5.57 -1.46
N ASP A 109 -3.33 -4.45 -1.01
CA ASP A 109 -2.91 -3.84 0.25
C ASP A 109 -3.69 -4.53 1.38
N GLY A 110 -2.98 -5.26 2.24
CA GLY A 110 -3.58 -6.07 3.32
C GLY A 110 -4.16 -5.23 4.45
N SER A 111 -3.75 -3.96 4.53
CA SER A 111 -4.18 -3.04 5.58
C SER A 111 -5.26 -2.07 5.14
N ALA A 112 -5.38 -1.85 3.84
CA ALA A 112 -6.21 -0.78 3.34
C ALA A 112 -7.71 -1.13 3.42
N THR A 113 -8.52 -0.09 3.66
CA THR A 113 -9.95 -0.21 3.40
C THR A 113 -10.16 -0.70 1.97
N PHE A 114 -11.18 -1.53 1.76
CA PHE A 114 -11.49 -2.15 0.46
C PHE A 114 -11.39 -1.15 -0.72
N LEU A 115 -11.81 0.10 -0.49
CA LEU A 115 -11.78 1.17 -1.49
C LEU A 115 -10.37 1.49 -2.01
N PHE A 116 -9.36 1.58 -1.14
CA PHE A 116 -7.99 1.92 -1.56
C PHE A 116 -7.33 0.76 -2.30
N ALA A 117 -7.59 -0.49 -1.88
CA ALA A 117 -7.13 -1.67 -2.60
C ALA A 117 -7.73 -1.71 -4.02
N VAL A 118 -9.02 -1.40 -4.15
CA VAL A 118 -9.68 -1.27 -5.46
C VAL A 118 -9.07 -0.13 -6.27
N TYR A 119 -8.90 1.07 -5.70
CA TYR A 119 -8.27 2.20 -6.37
C TYR A 119 -6.89 1.84 -6.93
N LYS A 120 -6.03 1.25 -6.11
CA LYS A 120 -4.68 0.82 -6.49
C LYS A 120 -4.69 -0.17 -7.66
N ARG A 121 -5.57 -1.16 -7.60
CA ARG A 121 -5.77 -2.15 -8.67
C ARG A 121 -6.26 -1.51 -9.97
N LEU A 122 -7.24 -0.63 -9.87
CA LEU A 122 -7.77 0.06 -11.04
C LEU A 122 -6.75 1.04 -11.63
N CYS A 123 -5.93 1.71 -10.83
CA CYS A 123 -4.82 2.55 -11.31
C CYS A 123 -3.78 1.72 -12.07
N SER A 124 -3.40 0.56 -11.52
CA SER A 124 -2.48 -0.35 -12.20
C SER A 124 -3.07 -0.87 -13.51
N PHE A 125 -4.37 -1.17 -13.54
CA PHE A 125 -5.05 -1.58 -14.77
C PHE A 125 -5.18 -0.44 -15.80
N ALA A 126 -5.51 0.77 -15.35
CA ALA A 126 -5.68 1.93 -16.22
C ALA A 126 -4.35 2.43 -16.79
N TRP A 127 -3.24 2.32 -16.04
CA TRP A 127 -1.96 2.94 -16.39
C TRP A 127 -0.78 1.98 -16.21
N PRO A 128 -0.12 1.55 -17.31
CA PRO A 128 0.89 0.51 -17.25
C PRO A 128 2.12 0.89 -16.42
N THR A 129 2.58 2.14 -16.55
CA THR A 129 3.70 2.69 -15.76
C THR A 129 3.40 2.62 -14.26
N SER A 130 2.14 2.84 -13.86
CA SER A 130 1.75 2.79 -12.46
C SER A 130 1.89 1.39 -11.87
N GLY A 131 1.49 0.35 -12.61
CA GLY A 131 1.65 -1.04 -12.17
C GLY A 131 3.12 -1.43 -12.06
N VAL A 132 3.96 -1.07 -13.03
CA VAL A 132 5.40 -1.38 -12.99
C VAL A 132 6.08 -0.64 -11.82
N HIS A 133 5.76 0.64 -11.61
CA HIS A 133 6.30 1.45 -10.51
C HIS A 133 6.06 0.81 -9.13
N GLU A 134 4.85 0.36 -8.85
CA GLU A 134 4.54 -0.31 -7.57
C GLU A 134 5.29 -1.63 -7.37
N ALA A 135 5.43 -2.41 -8.43
CA ALA A 135 6.15 -3.68 -8.40
C ALA A 135 7.62 -3.45 -8.05
N PHE A 136 8.29 -2.52 -8.76
CA PHE A 136 9.67 -2.16 -8.48
C PHE A 136 9.85 -1.52 -7.10
N GLY A 137 8.92 -0.67 -6.66
CA GLY A 137 8.97 -0.09 -5.31
C GLY A 137 8.99 -1.17 -4.23
N SER A 138 8.20 -2.24 -4.38
CA SER A 138 8.23 -3.39 -3.48
C SER A 138 9.58 -4.12 -3.47
N VAL A 139 10.23 -4.25 -4.64
CA VAL A 139 11.57 -4.84 -4.74
C VAL A 139 12.62 -3.95 -4.06
N ILE A 140 12.58 -2.64 -4.32
CA ILE A 140 13.50 -1.67 -3.72
C ILE A 140 13.35 -1.63 -2.20
N LYS A 141 12.14 -1.76 -1.67
CA LYS A 141 11.91 -1.88 -0.21
C LYS A 141 12.64 -3.06 0.41
N VAL A 142 12.59 -4.24 -0.20
CA VAL A 142 13.29 -5.43 0.30
C VAL A 142 14.81 -5.22 0.18
N TYR A 143 15.27 -4.71 -0.95
CA TYR A 143 16.69 -4.43 -1.18
C TYR A 143 17.25 -3.41 -0.18
N ARG A 144 16.52 -2.34 0.12
CA ARG A 144 16.88 -1.30 1.09
C ARG A 144 16.36 -1.58 2.50
N SER A 145 15.90 -2.79 2.80
CA SER A 145 15.21 -3.11 4.07
C SER A 145 16.01 -2.70 5.30
N ASN A 146 17.30 -3.03 5.36
CA ASN A 146 18.15 -2.64 6.49
C ASN A 146 18.35 -1.13 6.59
N SER A 147 18.44 -0.41 5.47
CA SER A 147 18.56 1.04 5.47
C SER A 147 17.27 1.74 5.89
N ILE A 148 16.12 1.25 5.43
CA ILE A 148 14.80 1.74 5.82
C ILE A 148 14.58 1.58 7.34
N LEU A 149 15.07 0.48 7.90
CA LEU A 149 14.99 0.19 9.34
C LEU A 149 16.13 0.81 10.17
N GLY A 150 17.10 1.49 9.54
CA GLY A 150 18.28 2.05 10.20
C GLY A 150 19.35 1.04 10.66
N ILE A 151 19.16 -0.26 10.37
CA ILE A 151 20.03 -1.37 10.79
C ILE A 151 21.37 -1.36 10.04
N ASN A 152 21.45 -0.73 8.87
CA ASN A 152 22.68 -0.63 8.07
C ASN A 152 23.86 0.05 8.79
N HIS A 153 23.57 0.92 9.77
CA HIS A 153 24.60 1.63 10.54
C HIS A 153 25.18 0.81 11.70
N LEU A 154 24.48 -0.25 12.12
CA LEU A 154 24.97 -1.21 13.09
C LEU A 154 26.02 -2.08 12.40
N SER A 155 27.27 -1.62 12.43
CA SER A 155 28.37 -2.23 11.67
C SER A 155 28.40 -3.76 11.88
N THR A 156 28.69 -4.50 10.81
CA THR A 156 28.87 -5.96 10.85
C THR A 156 29.93 -6.37 11.89
N HIS A 157 30.87 -5.47 12.21
CA HIS A 157 31.90 -5.69 13.23
C HIS A 157 31.35 -5.78 14.66
N THR A 158 30.27 -5.08 15.00
CA THR A 158 29.67 -5.15 16.35
C THR A 158 28.98 -6.51 16.55
N ILE A 159 28.30 -7.00 15.51
CA ILE A 159 27.61 -8.30 15.53
C ILE A 159 28.62 -9.46 15.56
N THR A 160 29.70 -9.37 14.79
CA THR A 160 30.73 -10.44 14.74
C THR A 160 31.48 -10.55 16.07
N LYS A 161 31.83 -9.42 16.71
CA LYS A 161 32.45 -9.42 18.04
C LYS A 161 31.52 -9.97 19.12
N ALA A 162 30.21 -9.83 18.97
CA ALA A 162 29.24 -10.42 19.87
C ALA A 162 29.06 -11.93 19.67
N ALA A 163 29.16 -12.41 18.43
CA ALA A 163 29.11 -13.84 18.13
C ALA A 163 30.39 -14.59 18.56
N GLU A 164 31.54 -13.90 18.61
CA GLU A 164 32.85 -14.48 18.95
C GLU A 164 33.08 -14.75 20.44
N VAL A 165 32.17 -14.38 21.34
CA VAL A 165 32.26 -14.76 22.76
C VAL A 165 31.75 -16.19 22.93
N PRO A 166 32.63 -17.21 22.97
CA PRO A 166 32.23 -18.60 22.86
C PRO A 166 31.75 -19.06 24.24
N GLY A 167 30.50 -19.55 24.33
CA GLY A 167 30.03 -20.25 25.52
C GLY A 167 28.66 -19.86 26.08
N TYR A 168 27.91 -18.97 25.42
CA TYR A 168 26.65 -18.46 25.99
C TYR A 168 25.35 -19.00 25.35
N PHE A 169 25.40 -19.58 24.14
CA PHE A 169 24.17 -19.89 23.38
C PHE A 169 23.74 -21.36 23.33
N SER A 170 24.45 -22.27 23.99
CA SER A 170 24.15 -23.71 23.88
C SER A 170 23.80 -24.33 25.23
N THR A 171 22.64 -24.00 25.81
CA THR A 171 21.76 -24.91 26.60
C THR A 171 20.72 -24.10 27.38
N TYR A 172 19.55 -23.81 26.77
CA TYR A 172 18.36 -23.44 27.55
C TYR A 172 17.14 -24.17 27.00
N GLN A 173 16.97 -25.38 27.49
CA GLN A 173 15.73 -26.14 27.43
C GLN A 173 15.45 -26.64 28.84
N HIS A 174 15.04 -25.74 29.75
CA HIS A 174 14.57 -26.13 31.06
C HIS A 174 13.33 -25.32 31.47
N SER A 175 12.33 -26.07 31.92
CA SER A 175 11.04 -25.65 32.44
C SER A 175 11.18 -24.57 33.52
N PRO A 176 10.23 -23.63 33.62
CA PRO A 176 10.27 -22.61 34.65
C PRO A 176 10.21 -23.25 36.05
N PRO A 177 11.06 -22.83 36.99
CA PRO A 177 11.00 -23.32 38.36
C PRO A 177 9.71 -22.83 39.03
N THR A 178 9.01 -23.75 39.68
CA THR A 178 7.81 -23.48 40.47
C THR A 178 8.17 -22.58 41.66
N ALA A 179 7.32 -21.60 41.96
CA ALA A 179 7.55 -20.52 42.93
C ALA A 179 7.73 -20.94 44.41
N ALA A 180 7.90 -22.23 44.71
CA ALA A 180 8.00 -22.76 46.07
C ALA A 180 9.44 -22.89 46.60
N ASP A 181 10.47 -22.73 45.77
CA ASP A 181 11.88 -23.00 46.16
C ASP A 181 12.76 -21.76 46.40
N LEU A 182 12.18 -20.56 46.49
CA LEU A 182 12.94 -19.34 46.83
C LEU A 182 13.07 -19.17 48.35
N THR A 183 13.91 -20.00 48.97
CA THR A 183 14.50 -19.70 50.29
C THR A 183 15.89 -19.09 50.13
N GLU A 184 16.20 -18.17 51.05
CA GLU A 184 17.28 -17.18 51.13
C GLU A 184 18.76 -17.67 50.97
N ARG A 185 19.00 -18.91 50.56
CA ARG A 185 20.33 -19.53 50.48
C ARG A 185 21.00 -19.50 49.09
N SER A 186 20.42 -18.81 48.11
CA SER A 186 20.80 -18.90 46.68
C SER A 186 21.82 -17.86 46.18
N LEU A 187 22.37 -16.99 47.05
CA LEU A 187 23.37 -15.99 46.64
C LEU A 187 24.82 -16.51 46.53
N SER A 188 25.07 -17.78 46.86
CA SER A 188 26.40 -18.42 46.70
C SER A 188 26.50 -19.34 45.48
N ASN A 189 25.43 -19.48 44.69
CA ASN A 189 25.43 -20.42 43.57
C ASN A 189 26.07 -19.78 42.32
N PRO A 190 27.24 -20.27 41.84
CA PRO A 190 27.97 -19.68 40.70
C PRO A 190 27.17 -19.64 39.40
N THR A 191 26.10 -20.44 39.31
CA THR A 191 25.18 -20.49 38.17
C THR A 191 24.28 -19.25 38.07
N MET A 192 23.90 -18.62 39.20
CA MET A 192 23.15 -17.36 39.22
C MET A 192 24.03 -16.15 38.84
N ARG A 193 25.34 -16.25 39.09
CA ARG A 193 26.33 -15.26 38.63
C ARG A 193 26.49 -15.26 37.11
N LYS A 194 26.26 -16.41 36.45
CA LYS A 194 26.15 -16.47 34.99
C LYS A 194 24.92 -15.72 34.51
N PHE A 195 23.73 -15.93 35.09
CA PHE A 195 22.52 -15.18 34.69
C PHE A 195 22.68 -13.65 34.73
N TYR A 196 23.35 -13.10 35.75
CA TYR A 196 23.66 -11.66 35.81
C TYR A 196 24.72 -11.20 34.80
N SER A 197 25.57 -12.10 34.28
CA SER A 197 26.50 -11.78 33.19
C SER A 197 25.82 -11.65 31.82
N GLN A 198 24.54 -12.06 31.71
CA GLN A 198 23.73 -11.89 30.50
C GLN A 198 23.27 -10.42 30.30
N ASN A 199 23.26 -9.61 31.37
CA ASN A 199 23.05 -8.15 31.29
C ASN A 199 24.34 -7.39 30.93
N ARG A 200 25.51 -8.01 31.03
CA ARG A 200 26.76 -7.37 30.59
C ARG A 200 26.84 -7.19 29.07
N TRP A 201 26.00 -7.93 28.33
CA TRP A 201 25.88 -7.86 26.88
C TRP A 201 25.15 -6.62 26.38
N SER A 202 24.12 -6.14 27.11
CA SER A 202 23.50 -4.86 26.79
C SER A 202 24.51 -3.74 26.98
N ASP A 203 25.23 -3.76 28.09
CA ASP A 203 26.20 -2.71 28.42
C ASP A 203 27.34 -2.63 27.39
N VAL A 204 27.88 -3.77 26.93
CA VAL A 204 28.95 -3.80 25.91
C VAL A 204 28.43 -3.44 24.50
N LEU A 205 27.19 -3.80 24.17
CA LEU A 205 26.56 -3.44 22.90
C LEU A 205 26.22 -1.93 22.88
N GLU A 206 25.73 -1.41 23.99
CA GLU A 206 25.39 0.01 24.20
C GLU A 206 26.65 0.88 24.18
N GLU A 207 27.73 0.45 24.85
CA GLU A 207 29.03 1.13 24.86
C GLU A 207 29.71 1.15 23.47
N SER A 208 29.48 0.12 22.64
CA SER A 208 30.06 0.04 21.28
C SER A 208 29.24 0.74 20.19
N ILE A 209 27.95 1.01 20.43
CA ILE A 209 27.05 1.71 19.50
C ILE A 209 26.92 3.21 19.86
N SER A 210 27.12 3.55 21.14
CA SER A 210 27.08 4.91 21.70
C SER A 210 27.76 6.00 20.87
N PRO A 211 28.95 5.83 20.25
CA PRO A 211 29.59 6.93 19.54
C PRO A 211 28.95 7.28 18.18
N TYR A 212 28.02 6.47 17.64
CA TYR A 212 27.51 6.66 16.28
C TYR A 212 26.05 7.13 16.18
N TYR A 213 25.21 6.97 17.20
CA TYR A 213 23.81 7.43 17.19
C TYR A 213 23.33 7.77 18.62
N ASN A 214 23.17 9.07 18.91
CA ASN A 214 22.82 9.64 20.23
C ASN A 214 21.37 10.17 20.29
N GLY A 215 20.42 9.48 19.67
CA GLY A 215 19.01 9.73 19.97
C GLY A 215 18.61 8.86 21.15
N GLU A 216 18.31 9.44 22.31
CA GLU A 216 17.86 8.72 23.53
C GLU A 216 16.65 7.78 23.27
N HIS A 217 15.98 7.94 22.12
CA HIS A 217 14.80 7.18 21.73
C HIS A 217 14.96 6.36 20.43
N ASP A 218 16.16 6.24 19.84
CA ASP A 218 16.39 5.35 18.69
C ASP A 218 16.68 3.91 19.16
N ASN A 219 15.64 3.07 19.18
CA ASN A 219 15.70 1.68 19.62
C ASN A 219 16.11 0.72 18.49
N VAL A 220 16.82 1.19 17.46
CA VAL A 220 17.29 0.37 16.33
C VAL A 220 18.13 -0.83 16.76
N SER A 221 18.96 -0.68 17.80
CA SER A 221 19.79 -1.75 18.36
C SER A 221 18.95 -2.89 18.93
N HIS A 222 17.86 -2.55 19.65
CA HIS A 222 16.92 -3.53 20.19
C HIS A 222 16.14 -4.22 19.07
N LEU A 223 15.67 -3.46 18.08
CA LEU A 223 15.01 -4.01 16.88
C LEU A 223 15.92 -5.00 16.14
N ALA A 224 17.19 -4.64 15.92
CA ALA A 224 18.16 -5.51 15.26
C ALA A 224 18.40 -6.80 16.05
N ARG A 225 18.58 -6.70 17.37
CA ARG A 225 18.73 -7.85 18.27
C ARG A 225 17.52 -8.78 18.22
N ILE A 226 16.31 -8.23 18.26
CA ILE A 226 15.08 -9.02 18.15
C ILE A 226 15.01 -9.76 16.81
N LEU A 227 15.33 -9.07 15.70
CA LEU A 227 15.36 -9.70 14.39
C LEU A 227 16.44 -10.79 14.30
N GLU A 228 17.60 -10.60 14.93
CA GLU A 228 18.66 -11.60 14.97
C GLU A 228 18.25 -12.84 15.78
N THR A 229 17.72 -12.66 16.99
CA THR A 229 17.31 -13.75 17.90
C THR A 229 16.21 -14.64 17.34
N MET A 230 15.33 -14.12 16.48
CA MET A 230 14.29 -14.92 15.79
C MET A 230 14.82 -15.94 14.78
N GLY A 231 16.05 -15.76 14.31
CA GLY A 231 16.58 -16.47 13.15
C GLY A 231 16.12 -15.89 11.80
N PRO A 232 16.87 -16.14 10.72
CA PRO A 232 16.76 -15.40 9.46
C PRO A 232 15.37 -15.53 8.80
N THR A 233 14.75 -16.70 8.87
CA THR A 233 13.45 -16.95 8.23
C THR A 233 12.34 -16.15 8.88
N LYS A 234 12.24 -16.16 10.22
CA LYS A 234 11.20 -15.41 10.96
C LYS A 234 11.46 -13.91 10.90
N ALA A 235 12.71 -13.50 11.07
CA ALA A 235 13.16 -12.13 10.92
C ALA A 235 12.77 -11.54 9.57
N ARG A 236 12.99 -12.29 8.48
CA ARG A 236 12.58 -11.88 7.13
C ARG A 236 11.08 -11.61 7.04
N LYS A 237 10.24 -12.48 7.62
CA LYS A 237 8.77 -12.29 7.61
C LYS A 237 8.34 -11.06 8.43
N VAL A 238 8.95 -10.82 9.58
CA VAL A 238 8.70 -9.60 10.38
C VAL A 238 9.14 -8.36 9.60
N LYS A 239 10.31 -8.38 8.95
CA LYS A 239 10.73 -7.31 8.04
C LYS A 239 9.73 -7.08 6.92
N HIS A 240 9.24 -8.14 6.27
CA HIS A 240 8.21 -8.01 5.24
C HIS A 240 6.94 -7.34 5.77
N CYS A 241 6.49 -7.72 6.97
CA CYS A 241 5.35 -7.08 7.64
C CYS A 241 5.55 -5.58 7.80
N ILE A 242 6.72 -5.17 8.28
CA ILE A 242 7.06 -3.76 8.46
C ILE A 242 7.11 -3.04 7.10
N LEU A 243 7.88 -3.57 6.13
CA LEU A 243 8.11 -2.93 4.83
C LEU A 243 6.85 -2.81 3.96
N ASN A 244 5.88 -3.70 4.16
CA ASN A 244 4.59 -3.60 3.51
C ASN A 244 3.78 -2.37 3.92
N GLY A 245 4.12 -1.74 5.05
CA GLY A 245 3.32 -0.65 5.63
C GLY A 245 2.04 -1.17 6.30
N ASN A 246 1.99 -2.47 6.63
CA ASN A 246 0.83 -3.11 7.25
C ASN A 246 0.97 -3.22 8.79
N LEU A 247 1.88 -2.44 9.38
CA LEU A 247 2.04 -2.33 10.83
C LEU A 247 1.21 -1.15 11.34
N TYR A 248 0.43 -1.36 12.39
CA TYR A 248 -0.44 -0.36 13.02
C TYR A 248 -0.22 -0.32 14.52
N ILE A 249 -0.52 0.83 15.14
CA ILE A 249 -0.71 0.92 16.59
C ILE A 249 -2.21 1.01 16.86
N GLY A 250 -2.71 0.08 17.67
CA GLY A 250 -4.08 0.06 18.14
C GLY A 250 -4.26 0.96 19.36
N PHE A 251 -5.29 1.80 19.35
CA PHE A 251 -5.63 2.67 20.48
C PHE A 251 -7.14 2.91 20.62
N ASN A 252 -7.63 3.18 21.82
CA ASN A 252 -9.06 3.34 22.11
C ASN A 252 -9.56 4.78 22.08
N ARG A 253 -8.71 5.74 22.45
CA ARG A 253 -9.10 7.16 22.58
C ARG A 253 -8.56 7.98 21.42
N LEU A 254 -9.46 8.60 20.66
CA LEU A 254 -9.08 9.64 19.72
C LEU A 254 -8.65 10.86 20.53
N ASN A 255 -7.44 11.34 20.28
CA ASN A 255 -7.05 12.68 20.71
C ASN A 255 -7.85 13.65 19.84
N GLU A 256 -8.96 14.18 20.36
CA GLU A 256 -9.66 15.30 19.74
C GLU A 256 -8.78 16.55 19.92
N LEU A 257 -7.74 16.66 19.10
CA LEU A 257 -6.93 17.87 18.97
C LEU A 257 -7.84 18.95 18.37
N ASP A 258 -8.19 19.95 19.18
CA ASP A 258 -8.78 21.24 18.77
C ASP A 258 -9.92 21.18 17.73
N GLY A 259 -10.86 20.23 17.92
CA GLY A 259 -12.11 20.18 17.15
C GLY A 259 -11.96 19.80 15.67
N GLN A 260 -10.77 19.38 15.21
CA GLN A 260 -10.60 18.76 13.91
C GLN A 260 -10.84 17.25 14.05
N PRO A 261 -11.83 16.66 13.37
CA PRO A 261 -12.02 15.22 13.40
C PRO A 261 -10.84 14.54 12.69
N VAL A 262 -9.90 14.02 13.46
CA VAL A 262 -8.82 13.19 12.91
C VAL A 262 -9.44 11.87 12.47
N HIS A 263 -9.56 11.68 11.16
CA HIS A 263 -10.10 10.46 10.57
C HIS A 263 -9.08 9.32 10.70
N ARG A 264 -9.21 8.52 11.75
CA ARG A 264 -8.45 7.28 11.94
C ARG A 264 -9.33 6.08 11.57
N PRO A 265 -8.80 5.08 10.84
CA PRO A 265 -9.57 3.91 10.49
C PRO A 265 -9.98 3.16 11.77
N ARG A 266 -11.26 2.75 11.82
CA ARG A 266 -11.77 1.90 12.90
C ARG A 266 -11.39 0.46 12.63
N THR A 267 -11.00 -0.26 13.67
CA THR A 267 -10.59 -1.67 13.58
C THR A 267 -11.68 -2.57 13.00
N GLU A 268 -12.96 -2.28 13.29
CA GLU A 268 -14.11 -3.01 12.74
C GLU A 268 -14.16 -3.00 11.20
N ASN A 269 -13.57 -2.00 10.56
CA ASN A 269 -13.55 -1.81 9.11
C ASN A 269 -12.26 -2.34 8.46
N MET A 270 -11.40 -2.98 9.24
CA MET A 270 -10.09 -3.47 8.82
C MET A 270 -9.96 -4.96 9.13
N ARG A 271 -9.11 -5.66 8.38
CA ARG A 271 -8.68 -7.01 8.74
C ARG A 271 -7.35 -6.91 9.46
N VAL A 272 -7.40 -6.92 10.79
CA VAL A 272 -6.25 -6.69 11.67
C VAL A 272 -6.06 -7.89 12.60
N ALA A 273 -4.81 -8.24 12.86
CA ALA A 273 -4.40 -9.24 13.86
C ALA A 273 -3.36 -8.62 14.80
N GLY A 274 -3.06 -9.29 15.91
CA GLY A 274 -2.10 -8.83 16.93
C GLY A 274 -2.78 -8.28 18.18
N SER A 275 -1.98 -7.93 19.17
CA SER A 275 -2.42 -7.38 20.47
C SER A 275 -3.27 -6.12 20.33
N GLY A 276 -2.92 -5.22 19.41
CA GLY A 276 -3.64 -3.97 19.16
C GLY A 276 -4.95 -4.13 18.38
N SER A 277 -5.31 -5.33 17.91
CA SER A 277 -6.57 -5.57 17.20
C SER A 277 -7.81 -5.48 18.10
N VAL A 278 -7.64 -5.45 19.43
CA VAL A 278 -8.74 -5.24 20.38
C VAL A 278 -9.14 -3.77 20.52
N CYS A 279 -8.30 -2.86 20.05
CA CYS A 279 -8.52 -1.42 20.16
C CYS A 279 -9.54 -0.92 19.13
N ILE A 280 -10.17 0.23 19.39
CA ILE A 280 -11.22 0.79 18.50
C ILE A 280 -10.63 1.38 17.22
N TYR A 281 -9.48 2.04 17.31
CA TYR A 281 -8.85 2.77 16.23
C TYR A 281 -7.44 2.24 15.94
N GLN A 282 -6.98 2.49 14.72
CA GLN A 282 -5.67 2.07 14.23
C GLN A 282 -4.94 3.26 13.63
N VAL A 283 -3.65 3.42 13.92
CA VAL A 283 -2.75 4.39 13.25
C VAL A 283 -1.66 3.63 12.50
N PRO A 284 -1.47 3.86 11.18
CA PRO A 284 -0.43 3.17 10.42
C PRO A 284 0.96 3.63 10.86
N VAL A 285 1.87 2.68 11.02
CA VAL A 285 3.27 2.93 11.38
C VAL A 285 4.12 2.89 10.11
N HIS A 286 4.75 4.01 9.79
CA HIS A 286 5.70 4.06 8.68
C HIS A 286 6.94 3.18 8.98
N PRO A 287 7.49 2.44 8.01
CA PRO A 287 8.62 1.54 8.24
C PRO A 287 9.83 2.19 8.93
N THR A 288 10.13 3.46 8.60
CA THR A 288 11.24 4.20 9.20
C THR A 288 11.00 4.63 10.64
N LEU A 289 9.74 4.64 11.10
CA LEU A 289 9.38 5.03 12.47
C LEU A 289 9.41 3.85 13.45
N VAL A 290 9.47 2.61 12.94
CA VAL A 290 9.48 1.39 13.78
C VAL A 290 10.64 1.38 14.77
N ARG A 291 11.78 1.98 14.41
CA ARG A 291 12.95 2.06 15.29
C ARG A 291 12.73 2.93 16.52
N TYR A 292 11.76 3.84 16.52
CA TYR A 292 11.45 4.70 17.67
C TYR A 292 10.35 4.14 18.56
N LEU A 293 9.81 2.96 18.24
CA LEU A 293 8.87 2.29 19.12
C LEU A 293 9.60 1.85 20.41
N PRO A 294 8.96 1.93 21.58
CA PRO A 294 9.54 1.46 22.84
C PRO A 294 9.78 -0.05 22.81
N HIS A 295 10.71 -0.54 23.63
CA HIS A 295 11.14 -1.94 23.63
C HIS A 295 9.97 -2.94 23.72
N SER A 296 9.00 -2.69 24.60
CA SER A 296 7.83 -3.56 24.75
C SER A 296 6.96 -3.64 23.50
N MET A 297 6.83 -2.55 22.73
CA MET A 297 6.10 -2.53 21.46
C MET A 297 6.89 -3.23 20.35
N ILE A 298 8.22 -3.11 20.35
CA ILE A 298 9.09 -3.88 19.44
C ILE A 298 9.03 -5.38 19.76
N ASP A 299 8.98 -5.76 21.03
CA ASP A 299 8.85 -7.16 21.46
C ASP A 299 7.54 -7.79 20.96
N GLU A 300 6.48 -7.01 20.78
CA GLU A 300 5.24 -7.53 20.18
C GLU A 300 5.42 -7.89 18.69
N LEU A 301 6.37 -7.30 17.96
CA LEU A 301 6.65 -7.64 16.55
C LEU A 301 7.11 -9.09 16.38
N GLN A 302 7.58 -9.74 17.44
CA GLN A 302 7.97 -11.14 17.40
C GLN A 302 6.84 -12.09 17.02
N GLN A 303 5.57 -11.66 17.12
CA GLN A 303 4.42 -12.49 16.74
C GLN A 303 3.95 -12.23 15.30
N ALA A 304 4.49 -11.23 14.61
CA ALA A 304 4.04 -10.82 13.28
C ALA A 304 4.42 -11.81 12.15
N TYR A 305 5.35 -12.74 12.38
CA TYR A 305 5.84 -13.66 11.33
C TYR A 305 4.79 -14.65 10.79
N PHE A 306 3.65 -14.80 11.46
CA PHE A 306 2.56 -15.68 11.02
C PHE A 306 1.60 -15.06 10.00
N ILE A 307 1.71 -13.75 9.74
CA ILE A 307 0.74 -13.00 8.95
C ILE A 307 1.03 -13.03 7.44
N GLU A 308 2.25 -13.44 7.08
CA GLU A 308 2.67 -13.58 5.69
C GLU A 308 1.85 -14.64 4.95
N GLU A 309 1.28 -14.26 3.79
CA GLU A 309 0.57 -15.16 2.89
C GLU A 309 1.43 -15.47 1.67
N THR A 310 1.54 -16.75 1.32
CA THR A 310 2.16 -17.17 0.07
C THR A 310 1.28 -16.81 -1.13
N CYS A 311 1.85 -16.16 -2.15
CA CYS A 311 1.15 -15.65 -3.32
C CYS A 311 0.82 -16.69 -4.41
N TYR A 312 0.58 -17.97 -4.06
CA TYR A 312 0.37 -19.06 -5.03
C TYR A 312 -0.74 -18.77 -6.05
N THR A 313 -1.87 -18.19 -5.61
CA THR A 313 -2.96 -17.82 -6.51
C THR A 313 -2.55 -16.77 -7.53
N GLN A 314 -1.77 -15.77 -7.13
CA GLN A 314 -1.29 -14.71 -8.03
C GLN A 314 -0.30 -15.27 -9.05
N ILE A 315 0.61 -16.13 -8.60
CA ILE A 315 1.56 -16.84 -9.46
C ILE A 315 0.82 -17.67 -10.51
N PHE A 316 -0.17 -18.45 -10.09
CA PHE A 316 -0.99 -19.26 -10.99
C PHE A 316 -1.76 -18.40 -12.02
N MET A 317 -2.40 -17.32 -11.57
CA MET A 317 -3.12 -16.39 -12.47
C MET A 317 -2.17 -15.71 -13.47
N CYS A 318 -0.95 -15.37 -13.05
CA CYS A 318 0.07 -14.84 -13.95
C CYS A 318 0.47 -15.85 -15.02
N PHE A 319 0.67 -17.12 -14.68
CA PHE A 319 0.96 -18.17 -15.67
C PHE A 319 -0.17 -18.35 -16.67
N ILE A 320 -1.44 -18.36 -16.22
CA ILE A 320 -2.61 -18.41 -17.11
C ILE A 320 -2.59 -17.21 -18.06
N GLN A 321 -2.43 -16.00 -17.53
CA GLN A 321 -2.43 -14.78 -18.34
C GLN A 321 -1.29 -14.76 -19.37
N MET A 322 -0.09 -15.20 -18.98
CA MET A 322 1.06 -15.29 -19.88
C MET A 322 0.79 -16.29 -21.01
N ALA A 323 0.31 -17.49 -20.69
CA ALA A 323 -0.02 -18.51 -21.69
C ALA A 323 -1.11 -18.01 -22.66
N PHE A 324 -2.17 -17.39 -22.13
CA PHE A 324 -3.23 -16.78 -22.93
C PHE A 324 -2.71 -15.67 -23.84
N THR A 325 -1.90 -14.75 -23.30
CA THR A 325 -1.35 -13.64 -24.09
C THR A 325 -0.46 -14.12 -25.22
N VAL A 326 0.39 -15.13 -24.97
CA VAL A 326 1.24 -15.74 -26.00
C VAL A 326 0.37 -16.41 -27.07
N TYR A 327 -0.66 -17.16 -26.66
CA TYR A 327 -1.61 -17.79 -27.58
C TYR A 327 -2.27 -16.75 -28.51
N GLU A 328 -2.86 -15.69 -27.95
CA GLU A 328 -3.52 -14.62 -28.73
C GLU A 328 -2.54 -13.86 -29.63
N CYS A 329 -1.30 -13.67 -29.18
CA CYS A 329 -0.31 -12.95 -29.98
C CYS A 329 0.18 -13.78 -31.19
N VAL A 330 0.29 -15.11 -31.03
CA VAL A 330 0.81 -16.04 -32.07
C VAL A 330 -0.27 -16.49 -33.05
N ILE A 331 -1.42 -16.94 -32.52
CA ILE A 331 -2.46 -17.62 -33.32
C ILE A 331 -3.51 -16.62 -33.81
N ASP A 332 -3.93 -15.69 -32.95
CA ASP A 332 -5.07 -14.83 -33.29
C ASP A 332 -4.66 -13.67 -34.20
N SER A 333 -5.58 -13.27 -35.05
CA SER A 333 -5.37 -12.32 -36.13
C SER A 333 -5.74 -10.89 -35.73
N GLY A 334 -5.49 -10.49 -34.48
CA GLY A 334 -5.76 -9.12 -34.02
C GLY A 334 -4.83 -8.05 -34.60
N ASP A 335 -5.29 -6.79 -34.61
CA ASP A 335 -4.49 -5.62 -34.94
C ASP A 335 -3.19 -5.57 -34.10
N ARG A 336 -2.07 -5.18 -34.75
CA ARG A 336 -0.74 -5.21 -34.13
C ARG A 336 -0.65 -4.28 -32.90
N TRP A 337 -1.32 -3.13 -32.93
CA TRP A 337 -1.35 -2.20 -31.80
C TRP A 337 -2.13 -2.76 -30.61
N PHE A 338 -3.22 -3.49 -30.87
CA PHE A 338 -3.91 -4.20 -29.81
C PHE A 338 -3.03 -5.30 -29.17
N LYS A 339 -2.26 -6.06 -29.96
CA LYS A 339 -1.31 -7.05 -29.42
C LYS A 339 -0.29 -6.42 -28.47
N ILE A 340 0.13 -5.17 -28.71
CA ILE A 340 1.00 -4.43 -27.78
C ILE A 340 0.33 -4.26 -26.42
N VAL A 341 -0.96 -3.92 -26.37
CA VAL A 341 -1.69 -3.79 -25.10
C VAL A 341 -1.62 -5.10 -24.31
N LEU A 342 -1.82 -6.25 -24.97
CA LEU A 342 -1.69 -7.56 -24.32
C LEU A 342 -0.28 -7.82 -23.80
N ILE A 343 0.76 -7.56 -24.61
CA ILE A 343 2.17 -7.71 -24.22
C ILE A 343 2.49 -6.84 -23.01
N VAL A 344 2.02 -5.59 -22.99
CA VAL A 344 2.24 -4.67 -21.87
C VAL A 344 1.60 -5.22 -20.59
N PHE A 345 0.35 -5.68 -20.64
CA PHE A 345 -0.29 -6.30 -19.48
C PHE A 345 0.41 -7.57 -19.01
N MET A 346 0.90 -8.40 -19.93
CA MET A 346 1.69 -9.59 -19.60
C MET A 346 2.96 -9.22 -18.84
N VAL A 347 3.73 -8.24 -19.33
CA VAL A 347 4.96 -7.76 -18.69
C VAL A 347 4.66 -7.17 -17.31
N MET A 348 3.58 -6.39 -17.18
CA MET A 348 3.17 -5.84 -15.89
C MET A 348 2.79 -6.93 -14.89
N SER A 349 2.01 -7.92 -15.30
CA SER A 349 1.62 -9.05 -14.43
C SER A 349 2.82 -9.87 -13.99
N PHE A 350 3.80 -10.05 -14.87
CA PHE A 350 5.08 -10.68 -14.51
C PHE A 350 5.79 -9.89 -13.41
N PHE A 351 5.96 -8.57 -13.57
CA PHE A 351 6.59 -7.73 -12.55
C PHE A 351 5.81 -7.70 -11.23
N GLN A 352 4.48 -7.60 -11.29
CA GLN A 352 3.62 -7.64 -10.11
C GLN A 352 3.76 -8.97 -9.36
N THR A 353 3.77 -10.09 -10.07
CA THR A 353 3.97 -11.43 -9.50
C THR A 353 5.36 -11.58 -8.90
N LEU A 354 6.41 -11.14 -9.60
CA LEU A 354 7.77 -11.14 -9.09
C LEU A 354 7.89 -10.30 -7.81
N SER A 355 7.23 -9.14 -7.78
CA SER A 355 7.21 -8.27 -6.60
C SER A 355 6.50 -8.92 -5.41
N ALA A 356 5.44 -9.70 -5.65
CA ALA A 356 4.73 -10.46 -4.63
C ALA A 356 5.51 -11.69 -4.15
N ILE A 357 6.44 -12.23 -4.95
CA ILE A 357 7.38 -13.27 -4.50
C ILE A 357 8.47 -12.66 -3.62
N ILE A 358 9.02 -11.51 -4.03
CA ILE A 358 10.11 -10.83 -3.31
C ILE A 358 9.62 -10.24 -2.00
N LEU A 359 8.46 -9.59 -2.01
CA LEU A 359 7.82 -9.01 -0.86
C LEU A 359 6.38 -9.56 -0.74
N PRO A 360 6.21 -10.72 -0.07
CA PRO A 360 4.93 -11.38 0.07
C PRO A 360 3.83 -10.50 0.65
N THR A 361 2.60 -10.74 0.17
CA THR A 361 1.38 -10.13 0.70
C THR A 361 1.07 -10.66 2.09
N GLN A 362 0.20 -9.95 2.80
CA GLN A 362 -0.23 -10.33 4.13
C GLN A 362 -1.72 -10.58 4.16
N VAL A 363 -2.12 -11.58 4.94
CA VAL A 363 -3.52 -11.97 5.12
C VAL A 363 -4.31 -10.86 5.82
N ALA A 364 -3.64 -10.14 6.73
CA ALA A 364 -4.18 -9.09 7.59
C ALA A 364 -3.09 -8.05 7.89
N ALA A 365 -3.47 -6.86 8.35
CA ALA A 365 -2.54 -5.95 9.01
C ALA A 365 -2.14 -6.48 10.39
N TYR A 366 -0.94 -6.14 10.86
CA TYR A 366 -0.52 -6.40 12.23
C TYR A 366 -0.66 -5.13 13.07
N SER A 367 -1.31 -5.25 14.22
CA SER A 367 -1.49 -4.14 15.16
C SER A 367 -0.85 -4.47 16.50
N ILE A 368 0.00 -3.55 16.96
CA ILE A 368 0.63 -3.56 18.27
C ILE A 368 -0.17 -2.68 19.24
N HIS A 369 -0.16 -3.03 20.52
CA HIS A 369 -0.94 -2.30 21.51
C HIS A 369 -0.24 -0.99 21.89
N CYS A 370 -1.01 0.10 22.00
CA CYS A 370 -0.50 1.39 22.48
C CYS A 370 -0.17 1.32 23.98
N LEU A 371 0.99 1.83 24.40
CA LEU A 371 1.34 1.93 25.83
C LEU A 371 0.60 3.07 26.53
N THR A 372 0.41 4.19 25.84
CA THR A 372 -0.12 5.44 26.42
C THR A 372 -1.56 5.72 25.95
N GLU A 373 -2.54 5.07 26.58
CA GLU A 373 -3.96 5.43 26.40
C GLU A 373 -4.47 6.44 27.45
N GLY A 374 -3.75 6.61 28.56
CA GLY A 374 -4.26 7.22 29.80
C GLY A 374 -3.92 8.69 30.04
N GLU A 375 -2.74 9.15 29.64
CA GLU A 375 -2.30 10.52 29.91
C GLU A 375 -2.75 11.43 28.79
N ARG A 376 -3.70 12.31 29.13
CA ARG A 376 -4.02 13.47 28.30
C ARG A 376 -2.80 14.36 28.33
N ILE A 377 -1.90 14.17 27.36
CA ILE A 377 -0.86 15.14 27.08
C ILE A 377 -1.64 16.40 26.70
N ASP A 378 -1.49 17.45 27.51
CA ASP A 378 -2.04 18.75 27.19
C ASP A 378 -1.65 19.03 25.74
N PRO A 379 -2.57 19.54 24.90
CA PRO A 379 -2.21 20.08 23.59
C PRO A 379 -1.35 21.32 23.84
N LEU A 380 -0.13 21.12 24.36
CA LEU A 380 0.97 22.03 24.28
C LEU A 380 1.15 22.24 22.80
N GLU A 381 0.56 23.37 22.39
CA GLU A 381 0.60 24.01 21.09
C GLU A 381 1.50 23.20 20.16
N TYR A 382 0.91 22.20 19.47
CA TYR A 382 1.55 21.66 18.28
C TYR A 382 1.57 22.86 17.34
N GLN A 383 2.59 23.68 17.49
CA GLN A 383 3.03 24.62 16.51
C GLN A 383 3.55 23.71 15.42
N SER A 384 2.60 23.19 14.61
CA SER A 384 2.86 22.71 13.26
C SER A 384 3.90 23.66 12.75
N PRO A 385 5.12 23.18 12.41
CA PRO A 385 6.23 24.05 12.13
C PRO A 385 5.90 24.85 10.87
N ASN A 386 5.13 25.92 11.05
CA ASN A 386 4.55 26.76 10.00
C ASN A 386 5.67 27.49 9.26
N ASN A 387 6.88 27.46 9.84
CA ASN A 387 8.10 28.03 9.30
C ASN A 387 9.04 26.99 8.69
N ALA A 388 8.81 25.68 8.89
CA ALA A 388 9.53 24.63 8.16
C ALA A 388 8.85 24.39 6.79
N GLN A 389 8.63 25.46 6.03
CA GLN A 389 8.48 25.38 4.57
C GLN A 389 9.84 25.01 3.96
N SER A 390 10.30 23.78 4.24
CA SER A 390 11.55 23.24 3.71
C SER A 390 11.38 22.99 2.21
N SER A 391 12.17 23.73 1.42
CA SER A 391 12.66 23.48 0.04
C SER A 391 11.68 23.09 -1.09
N SER A 392 10.41 22.81 -0.81
CA SER A 392 9.41 22.31 -1.77
C SER A 392 8.38 23.39 -2.15
N SER A 393 8.55 24.59 -1.60
CA SER A 393 7.64 25.74 -1.73
C SER A 393 7.41 26.20 -3.16
N GLY A 394 8.34 25.96 -4.09
CA GLY A 394 8.18 26.35 -5.49
C GLY A 394 7.04 25.60 -6.20
N PHE A 395 7.01 24.28 -6.10
CA PHE A 395 6.00 23.46 -6.79
C PHE A 395 4.73 23.29 -5.95
N LEU A 396 4.86 23.11 -4.63
CA LEU A 396 3.71 22.96 -3.73
C LEU A 396 2.97 24.28 -3.49
N GLY A 397 3.65 25.42 -3.60
CA GLY A 397 3.01 26.74 -3.48
C GLY A 397 1.97 27.02 -4.58
N CYS A 398 2.12 26.36 -5.74
CA CYS A 398 1.16 26.46 -6.84
C CYS A 398 0.02 25.42 -6.75
N MET A 399 0.09 24.48 -5.81
CA MET A 399 -0.92 23.43 -5.69
C MET A 399 -2.19 23.92 -4.99
N PRO A 400 -3.38 23.44 -5.38
CA PRO A 400 -4.62 23.69 -4.66
C PRO A 400 -4.49 23.34 -3.18
N THR A 401 -5.13 24.13 -2.30
CA THR A 401 -5.11 23.97 -0.83
C THR A 401 -5.48 22.56 -0.37
N ILE A 402 -6.32 21.86 -1.13
CA ILE A 402 -6.72 20.47 -0.87
C ILE A 402 -5.51 19.52 -0.90
N LEU A 403 -4.57 19.71 -1.83
CA LEU A 403 -3.39 18.85 -1.95
C LEU A 403 -2.39 19.11 -0.84
N ARG A 404 -2.21 20.39 -0.47
CA ARG A 404 -1.37 20.77 0.66
C ARG A 404 -1.84 20.09 1.95
N LYS A 405 -3.16 20.04 2.18
CA LYS A 405 -3.74 19.35 3.33
C LYS A 405 -3.38 17.86 3.38
N SER A 406 -3.24 17.19 2.24
CA SER A 406 -2.85 15.77 2.20
C SER A 406 -1.40 15.53 2.64
N PHE A 407 -0.49 16.50 2.47
CA PHE A 407 0.87 16.40 3.02
C PHE A 407 0.89 16.62 4.53
N GLU A 408 0.12 17.61 5.01
CA GLU A 408 -0.03 17.88 6.45
C GLU A 408 -0.61 16.66 7.20
N GLU A 409 -1.49 15.87 6.56
CA GLU A 409 -2.02 14.63 7.12
C GLU A 409 -0.93 13.55 7.35
N ARG A 410 0.15 13.52 6.55
CA ARG A 410 1.25 12.53 6.71
C ARG A 410 2.11 12.84 7.92
N ASP A 411 2.49 14.11 8.09
CA ASP A 411 3.29 14.55 9.23
C ASP A 411 2.51 14.37 10.53
N THR A 412 1.20 14.60 10.48
CA THR A 412 0.29 14.33 11.61
C THR A 412 0.26 12.84 11.98
N ILE A 413 0.32 11.94 11.00
CA ILE A 413 0.38 10.48 11.28
C ILE A 413 1.71 10.10 11.92
N ALA A 414 2.82 10.65 11.44
CA ALA A 414 4.13 10.41 12.03
C ALA A 414 4.20 10.91 13.49
N TYR A 415 3.66 12.11 13.72
CA TYR A 415 3.52 12.68 15.06
C TYR A 415 2.68 11.76 15.97
N ASP A 416 1.49 11.32 15.52
CA ASP A 416 0.64 10.40 16.28
C ASP A 416 1.36 9.10 16.63
N VAL A 417 2.10 8.51 15.69
CA VAL A 417 2.86 7.27 15.94
C VAL A 417 3.89 7.48 17.04
N LEU A 418 4.67 8.56 16.97
CA LEU A 418 5.70 8.86 17.97
C LEU A 418 5.08 9.21 19.34
N GLN A 419 3.96 9.96 19.36
CA GLN A 419 3.23 10.25 20.58
C GLN A 419 2.68 8.98 21.24
N LYS A 420 2.09 8.06 20.45
CA LYS A 420 1.58 6.77 20.93
C LYS A 420 2.71 5.80 21.34
N SER A 421 3.95 6.14 20.99
CA SER A 421 5.18 5.46 21.44
C SER A 421 5.71 6.02 22.76
N ALA A 422 4.94 6.88 23.45
CA ALA A 422 5.29 7.55 24.71
C ALA A 422 6.48 8.52 24.62
N MET A 423 6.77 9.04 23.42
CA MET A 423 7.78 10.08 23.24
C MET A 423 7.21 11.45 23.65
N ASP A 424 8.01 12.27 24.34
CA ASP A 424 7.61 13.64 24.70
C ASP A 424 7.58 14.55 23.46
N SER A 425 6.75 15.59 23.50
CA SER A 425 6.55 16.48 22.34
C SER A 425 7.82 17.21 21.90
N GLY A 426 8.73 17.52 22.82
CA GLY A 426 10.02 18.14 22.53
C GLY A 426 10.87 17.21 21.66
N THR A 427 11.04 15.96 22.09
CA THR A 427 11.79 14.96 21.33
C THR A 427 11.12 14.62 20.00
N ILE A 428 9.79 14.54 19.94
CA ILE A 428 9.07 14.32 18.66
C ILE A 428 9.44 15.41 17.65
N SER A 429 9.48 16.68 18.07
CA SER A 429 9.82 17.80 17.18
C SER A 429 11.25 17.71 16.65
N VAL A 430 12.20 17.25 17.47
CA VAL A 430 13.59 17.00 17.07
C VAL A 430 13.66 15.86 16.07
N VAL A 431 13.02 14.71 16.37
CA VAL A 431 13.01 13.53 15.49
C VAL A 431 12.38 13.86 14.13
N LEU A 432 11.21 14.51 14.12
CA LEU A 432 10.56 14.92 12.87
C LEU A 432 11.38 15.99 12.13
N GLY A 433 11.98 16.94 12.85
CA GLY A 433 12.89 17.95 12.29
C GLY A 433 14.08 17.31 11.59
N ASP A 434 14.72 16.32 12.22
CA ASP A 434 15.81 15.55 11.64
C ASP A 434 15.36 14.72 10.43
N HIS A 435 14.16 14.14 10.48
CA HIS A 435 13.59 13.44 9.31
C HIS A 435 13.42 14.39 8.11
N ILE A 436 12.91 15.59 8.36
CA ILE A 436 12.75 16.63 7.33
C ILE A 436 14.10 17.10 6.81
N ASN A 437 15.05 17.40 7.71
CA ASN A 437 16.38 17.91 7.36
C ASN A 437 17.22 16.88 6.58
N ASN A 438 17.09 15.60 6.92
CA ASN A 438 17.79 14.51 6.25
C ASN A 438 17.07 14.03 4.98
N GLY A 439 15.95 14.66 4.59
CA GLY A 439 15.17 14.28 3.41
C GLY A 439 14.57 12.88 3.49
N ILE A 440 14.35 12.35 4.70
CA ILE A 440 13.74 11.04 4.89
C ILE A 440 12.24 11.21 4.68
N SER A 441 11.78 10.96 3.46
CA SER A 441 10.37 11.07 3.11
C SER A 441 9.55 9.97 3.80
N ILE A 442 8.49 10.39 4.50
CA ILE A 442 7.46 9.49 5.04
C ILE A 442 6.50 9.17 3.88
N THR A 443 6.99 8.36 2.96
CA THR A 443 6.28 7.94 1.75
C THR A 443 6.17 6.43 1.74
N SER A 444 5.04 5.90 1.27
CA SER A 444 4.87 4.45 1.19
C SER A 444 5.96 3.76 0.38
N GLN A 445 6.64 4.44 -0.54
CA GLN A 445 7.82 3.97 -1.28
C GLN A 445 9.05 4.80 -0.90
N PRO A 446 10.26 4.19 -0.82
CA PRO A 446 11.47 4.95 -0.53
C PRO A 446 11.81 5.86 -1.71
N ALA A 447 11.82 7.18 -1.51
CA ALA A 447 12.12 8.12 -2.59
C ALA A 447 13.53 7.91 -3.18
N GLY A 448 13.70 8.19 -4.47
CA GLY A 448 15.03 8.22 -5.09
C GLY A 448 15.05 8.18 -6.61
N TRP A 449 16.26 8.19 -7.18
CA TRP A 449 16.46 8.18 -8.64
C TRP A 449 15.85 6.97 -9.36
N TRP A 450 15.64 5.86 -8.64
CA TRP A 450 15.02 4.66 -9.19
C TRP A 450 13.57 4.93 -9.64
N GLU A 451 12.84 5.84 -8.99
CA GLU A 451 11.45 6.18 -9.36
C GLU A 451 11.42 6.79 -10.76
N ALA A 452 12.29 7.76 -11.02
CA ALA A 452 12.43 8.40 -12.33
C ALA A 452 12.84 7.38 -13.41
N VAL A 453 13.80 6.50 -13.11
CA VAL A 453 14.25 5.47 -14.05
C VAL A 453 13.13 4.49 -14.38
N VAL A 454 12.37 4.03 -13.38
CA VAL A 454 11.25 3.10 -13.61
C VAL A 454 10.13 3.77 -14.39
N ILE A 455 9.76 5.02 -14.06
CA ILE A 455 8.72 5.77 -14.79
C ILE A 455 9.12 5.96 -16.25
N VAL A 456 10.35 6.43 -16.50
CA VAL A 456 10.85 6.64 -17.86
C VAL A 456 10.95 5.32 -18.63
N ALA A 457 11.56 4.30 -18.04
CA ALA A 457 11.73 3.00 -18.70
C ALA A 457 10.40 2.31 -18.99
N SER A 458 9.45 2.35 -18.06
CA SER A 458 8.12 1.73 -18.24
C SER A 458 7.20 2.50 -19.20
N THR A 459 7.48 3.78 -19.46
CA THR A 459 6.80 4.55 -20.51
C THR A 459 7.47 4.34 -21.88
N LEU A 460 8.81 4.40 -21.94
CA LEU A 460 9.56 4.28 -23.20
C LEU A 460 9.54 2.86 -23.77
N THR A 461 9.61 1.83 -22.94
CA THR A 461 9.66 0.44 -23.43
C THR A 461 8.43 0.06 -24.27
N PRO A 462 7.18 0.32 -23.83
CA PRO A 462 6.01 0.12 -24.67
C PRO A 462 6.02 0.91 -25.99
N PHE A 463 6.54 2.15 -26.00
CA PHE A 463 6.72 2.90 -27.25
C PHE A 463 7.74 2.23 -28.18
N MET A 464 8.87 1.73 -27.64
CA MET A 464 9.85 1.00 -28.44
C MET A 464 9.26 -0.28 -29.03
N ILE A 465 8.37 -0.98 -28.32
CA ILE A 465 7.61 -2.13 -28.85
C ILE A 465 6.63 -1.66 -29.95
N GLY A 466 6.07 -0.45 -29.83
CA GLY A 466 5.28 0.23 -30.87
C GLY A 466 5.96 0.28 -32.24
N PHE A 467 7.28 0.43 -32.27
CA PHE A 467 8.03 0.42 -33.53
C PHE A 467 7.86 -0.89 -34.29
N TRP A 468 7.79 -2.02 -33.59
CA TRP A 468 7.55 -3.33 -34.20
C TRP A 468 6.14 -3.47 -34.77
N ALA A 469 5.13 -2.87 -34.14
CA ALA A 469 3.77 -2.86 -34.69
C ALA A 469 3.67 -2.02 -35.97
N GLY A 470 4.56 -1.04 -36.14
CA GLY A 470 4.61 -0.14 -37.29
C GLY A 470 3.91 1.18 -36.98
N TYR A 471 4.70 2.20 -36.67
CA TYR A 471 4.20 3.58 -36.54
C TYR A 471 3.78 4.15 -37.88
N GLY A 472 2.75 5.00 -37.87
CA GLY A 472 2.32 5.75 -39.04
C GLY A 472 1.35 5.03 -39.96
N ILE A 473 0.77 3.90 -39.51
CA ILE A 473 -0.38 3.26 -40.17
C ILE A 473 -1.61 4.17 -40.01
N ASN A 474 -1.60 5.04 -39.00
CA ASN A 474 -2.63 6.03 -38.69
C ASN A 474 -3.99 5.38 -38.38
N THR A 475 -3.99 4.19 -37.78
CA THR A 475 -5.22 3.55 -37.33
C THR A 475 -5.73 4.23 -36.05
N LEU A 476 -7.06 4.17 -35.82
CA LEU A 476 -7.63 4.66 -34.55
C LEU A 476 -7.03 3.92 -33.35
N THR A 477 -6.76 2.61 -33.50
CA THR A 477 -6.15 1.77 -32.46
C THR A 477 -4.74 2.23 -32.11
N GLU A 478 -3.91 2.59 -33.11
CA GLU A 478 -2.59 3.19 -32.90
C GLU A 478 -2.67 4.43 -31.99
N TRP A 479 -3.52 5.40 -32.35
CA TRP A 479 -3.66 6.64 -31.57
C TRP A 479 -4.16 6.40 -30.14
N LEU A 480 -5.11 5.49 -29.96
CA LEU A 480 -5.61 5.12 -28.63
C LEU A 480 -4.51 4.50 -27.76
N VAL A 481 -3.71 3.58 -28.31
CA VAL A 481 -2.62 2.91 -27.58
C VAL A 481 -1.47 3.88 -27.28
N VAL A 482 -1.09 4.72 -28.24
CA VAL A 482 -0.07 5.77 -28.06
C VAL A 482 -0.49 6.76 -26.98
N ALA A 483 -1.74 7.22 -26.99
CA ALA A 483 -2.27 8.10 -25.95
C ALA A 483 -2.24 7.40 -24.58
N TRP A 484 -2.68 6.14 -24.51
CA TRP A 484 -2.67 5.37 -23.27
C TRP A 484 -1.27 5.23 -22.66
N ILE A 485 -0.26 4.88 -23.46
CA ILE A 485 1.14 4.77 -23.01
C ILE A 485 1.68 6.15 -22.60
N GLY A 486 1.49 7.17 -23.43
CA GLY A 486 2.03 8.52 -23.19
C GLY A 486 1.47 9.17 -21.93
N PHE A 487 0.16 9.06 -21.70
CA PHE A 487 -0.47 9.57 -20.50
C PHE A 487 -0.15 8.74 -19.24
N SER A 488 0.26 7.48 -19.39
CA SER A 488 0.59 6.61 -18.26
C SER A 488 1.72 7.17 -17.39
N GLY A 489 2.80 7.67 -18.00
CA GLY A 489 3.92 8.26 -17.27
C GLY A 489 3.50 9.52 -16.51
N PHE A 490 2.78 10.44 -17.18
CA PHE A 490 2.27 11.67 -16.59
C PHE A 490 1.35 11.40 -15.39
N PHE A 491 0.38 10.51 -15.54
CA PHE A 491 -0.54 10.17 -14.46
C PHE A 491 0.14 9.41 -13.31
N THR A 492 1.18 8.63 -13.60
CA THR A 492 1.97 7.98 -12.55
C THR A 492 2.75 9.02 -11.74
N ILE A 493 3.35 10.03 -12.37
CA ILE A 493 4.02 11.15 -11.67
C ILE A 493 3.03 11.88 -10.77
N ILE A 494 1.87 12.28 -11.31
CA ILE A 494 0.80 12.92 -10.53
C ILE A 494 0.43 12.06 -9.34
N ARG A 495 0.22 10.76 -9.57
CA ARG A 495 -0.15 9.83 -8.51
C ARG A 495 0.94 9.74 -7.44
N VAL A 496 2.18 9.45 -7.80
CA VAL A 496 3.27 9.24 -6.84
C VAL A 496 3.52 10.49 -5.99
N PHE A 497 3.57 11.67 -6.63
CA PHE A 497 3.89 12.90 -5.92
C PHE A 497 2.70 13.51 -5.20
N LEU A 498 1.49 13.42 -5.73
CA LEU A 498 0.32 14.11 -5.17
C LEU A 498 -0.63 13.20 -4.39
N PHE A 499 -0.63 11.89 -4.66
CA PHE A 499 -1.64 10.95 -4.15
C PHE A 499 -1.05 9.65 -3.62
N ASP A 500 -0.77 9.62 -2.31
CA ASP A 500 -0.54 8.37 -1.62
C ASP A 500 -1.87 7.88 -1.03
N PRO A 501 -2.49 6.82 -1.60
CA PRO A 501 -3.80 6.35 -1.19
C PRO A 501 -3.83 5.89 0.28
N ASN A 502 -2.69 5.52 0.86
CA ASN A 502 -2.62 5.04 2.24
C ASN A 502 -2.83 6.17 3.27
N PHE A 503 -2.68 7.42 2.83
CA PHE A 503 -2.85 8.60 3.68
C PHE A 503 -4.12 9.40 3.34
N MET A 504 -4.87 9.00 2.31
CA MET A 504 -6.10 9.71 1.97
C MET A 504 -7.20 9.34 2.95
N SER A 505 -7.62 10.27 3.80
CA SER A 505 -8.73 10.05 4.72
C SER A 505 -10.12 10.21 4.07
N ASN A 506 -10.22 11.00 2.99
CA ASN A 506 -11.49 11.39 2.40
C ASN A 506 -11.90 10.51 1.20
N ALA A 507 -12.87 9.63 1.41
CA ALA A 507 -13.43 8.75 0.38
C ALA A 507 -13.99 9.50 -0.85
N LEU A 508 -14.54 10.71 -0.67
CA LEU A 508 -15.06 11.52 -1.78
C LEU A 508 -13.92 11.98 -2.70
N VAL A 509 -12.80 12.37 -2.11
CA VAL A 509 -11.62 12.79 -2.86
C VAL A 509 -11.08 11.59 -3.64
N CYS A 510 -10.90 10.43 -2.98
CA CYS A 510 -10.52 9.18 -3.65
C CYS A 510 -11.47 8.82 -4.82
N PHE A 511 -12.78 8.95 -4.63
CA PHE A 511 -13.77 8.70 -5.68
C PHE A 511 -13.63 9.67 -6.87
N LEU A 512 -13.44 10.96 -6.62
CA LEU A 512 -13.17 11.94 -7.68
C LEU A 512 -11.88 11.63 -8.42
N PHE A 513 -10.85 11.13 -7.72
CA PHE A 513 -9.61 10.67 -8.35
C PHE A 513 -9.83 9.46 -9.25
N VAL A 514 -10.65 8.49 -8.84
CA VAL A 514 -11.03 7.38 -9.71
C VAL A 514 -11.67 7.92 -11.01
N ILE A 515 -12.65 8.80 -10.90
CA ILE A 515 -13.34 9.37 -12.07
C ILE A 515 -12.38 10.13 -12.98
N LEU A 516 -11.55 11.02 -12.42
CA LEU A 516 -10.73 11.91 -13.23
C LEU A 516 -9.49 11.22 -13.82
N PHE A 517 -8.90 10.26 -13.09
CA PHE A 517 -7.61 9.69 -13.45
C PHE A 517 -7.69 8.24 -13.89
N VAL A 518 -8.59 7.43 -13.34
CA VAL A 518 -8.64 6.00 -13.66
C VAL A 518 -9.54 5.75 -14.86
N PHE A 519 -10.76 6.30 -14.87
CA PHE A 519 -11.74 6.07 -15.94
C PHE A 519 -11.22 6.40 -17.36
N PRO A 520 -10.47 7.49 -17.59
CA PRO A 520 -9.92 7.75 -18.92
C PRO A 520 -8.98 6.66 -19.41
N GLY A 521 -8.09 6.14 -18.54
CA GLY A 521 -7.19 5.05 -18.89
C GLY A 521 -7.95 3.75 -19.19
N LEU A 522 -8.97 3.43 -18.38
CA LEU A 522 -9.86 2.29 -18.64
C LEU A 522 -10.58 2.42 -19.98
N ALA A 523 -11.10 3.61 -20.28
CA ALA A 523 -11.80 3.88 -21.52
C ALA A 523 -10.86 3.72 -22.74
N LEU A 524 -9.61 4.19 -22.64
CA LEU A 524 -8.61 4.02 -23.70
C LEU A 524 -8.30 2.54 -23.96
N VAL A 525 -8.05 1.75 -22.91
CA VAL A 525 -7.75 0.31 -23.03
C VAL A 525 -8.93 -0.46 -23.62
N LEU A 526 -10.15 -0.19 -23.14
CA LEU A 526 -11.34 -0.87 -23.64
C LEU A 526 -11.65 -0.45 -25.09
N ALA A 527 -11.50 0.84 -25.42
CA ALA A 527 -11.68 1.32 -26.78
C ALA A 527 -10.64 0.74 -27.74
N SER A 528 -9.36 0.66 -27.35
CA SER A 528 -8.30 0.04 -28.16
C SER A 528 -8.57 -1.44 -28.40
N THR A 529 -9.11 -2.14 -27.39
CA THR A 529 -9.51 -3.55 -27.51
C THR A 529 -10.64 -3.73 -28.52
N ILE A 530 -11.73 -2.98 -28.34
CA ILE A 530 -12.92 -3.09 -29.20
C ILE A 530 -12.58 -2.72 -30.65
N THR A 531 -11.83 -1.65 -30.85
CA THR A 531 -11.44 -1.19 -32.19
C THR A 531 -10.44 -2.15 -32.84
N GLY A 532 -9.49 -2.68 -32.09
CA GLY A 532 -8.48 -3.63 -32.58
C GLY A 532 -9.07 -4.94 -33.10
N TYR A 533 -10.17 -5.43 -32.50
CA TYR A 533 -10.90 -6.60 -33.01
C TYR A 533 -11.84 -6.26 -34.18
N LYS A 534 -12.45 -5.06 -34.20
CA LYS A 534 -13.37 -4.66 -35.29
C LYS A 534 -12.66 -4.38 -36.61
N LEU A 535 -11.49 -3.73 -36.56
CA LEU A 535 -10.76 -3.32 -37.77
C LEU A 535 -10.24 -4.52 -38.57
N PHE A 536 -10.14 -5.70 -37.94
CA PHE A 536 -9.62 -6.89 -38.61
C PHE A 536 -10.64 -7.59 -39.51
N ILE A 537 -11.93 -7.47 -39.22
CA ILE A 537 -12.97 -8.23 -39.94
C ILE A 537 -13.52 -7.45 -41.16
N LEU A 538 -13.25 -6.15 -41.22
CA LEU A 538 -13.48 -5.31 -42.40
C LEU A 538 -12.25 -5.33 -43.31
#